data_AF-A0AAD6ZNN6-F1
#
_entry.id   AF-A0AAD6ZNN6-F1
#
_cell.length_a   1.000
_cell.length_b   1.000
_cell.length_c   1.000
_cell.angle_alpha   90.00
_cell.angle_beta   90.00
_cell.angle_gamma   90.00
#
_symmetry.space_group_name_H-M   'P 1'
#
loop_
_entity.id
_entity.type
_entity.pdbx_description
1 polymer ?
#
loop_
_entity_poly.entity_id
_entity_poly.type
_entity_poly.pdbx_seq_one_letter_code
_entity_poly.pdbx_strand_id
1 'polypeptide(L)'
;QGELEHRRVKRYYARTNKNHAVRQITQLERRETALLRIASRARSSAQRKVNPTTATPVPQNHKRNLRNRETYISFAESESLPYTTSDEHHHISPSRNFPLHLTAWLAKNRDDPAIKDFLPKLQEHLLGRLSHPDWTGDGNEFTSGQRHRLVVKNERVYTHKILRINYTTYDVRRGQDCLNPRNHSDVMFLAADDDATHPFSYAQIVGIFHADVMNT
;
A
#
# COMPACT_ATOMS: atom_id res chain seq x y z
N GLN A 1 -3.70 -6.40 16.02
CA GLN A 1 -4.58 -5.20 15.98
C GLN A 1 -4.46 -4.24 17.18
N GLY A 2 -3.99 -4.67 18.36
CA GLY A 2 -4.12 -3.84 19.58
C GLY A 2 -3.12 -2.69 19.75
N GLU A 3 -1.83 -2.91 19.50
CA GLU A 3 -0.79 -2.09 20.15
C GLU A 3 -0.62 -0.66 19.58
N LEU A 4 -0.77 -0.47 18.26
CA LEU A 4 -0.63 0.83 17.60
C LEU A 4 -1.96 1.59 17.46
N GLU A 5 -3.07 0.90 17.20
CA GLU A 5 -4.41 1.52 17.33
C GLU A 5 -4.62 2.03 18.76
N HIS A 6 -4.08 1.32 19.76
CA HIS A 6 -4.07 1.80 21.14
C HIS A 6 -3.31 3.13 21.30
N ARG A 7 -2.27 3.46 20.51
CA ARG A 7 -1.64 4.79 20.55
C ARG A 7 -2.57 5.88 20.03
N ARG A 8 -3.34 5.60 18.97
CA ARG A 8 -4.31 6.54 18.38
C ARG A 8 -5.52 6.73 19.30
N VAL A 9 -6.07 5.62 19.80
CA VAL A 9 -7.11 5.61 20.83
C VAL A 9 -6.64 6.35 22.08
N LYS A 10 -5.39 6.14 22.54
CA LYS A 10 -4.78 6.91 23.64
C LYS A 10 -4.67 8.40 23.32
N ARG A 11 -4.29 8.78 22.10
CA ARG A 11 -4.21 10.19 21.66
C ARG A 11 -5.59 10.86 21.67
N TYR A 12 -6.65 10.17 21.26
CA TYR A 12 -8.01 10.69 21.39
C TYR A 12 -8.50 10.67 22.83
N TYR A 13 -8.23 9.60 23.58
CA TYR A 13 -8.60 9.45 24.98
C TYR A 13 -8.02 10.59 25.84
N ALA A 14 -6.77 10.99 25.60
CA ALA A 14 -6.13 12.15 26.24
C ALA A 14 -6.85 13.48 25.97
N ARG A 15 -7.68 13.57 24.92
CA ARG A 15 -8.48 14.74 24.53
C ARG A 15 -9.95 14.63 24.94
N THR A 16 -10.35 13.56 25.65
CA THR A 16 -11.70 13.39 26.19
C THR A 16 -11.74 13.80 27.66
N ASN A 17 -12.94 14.04 28.19
CA ASN A 17 -13.14 14.19 29.63
C ASN A 17 -13.20 12.85 30.40
N LYS A 18 -12.88 11.73 29.73
CA LYS A 18 -12.88 10.35 30.24
C LYS A 18 -14.26 9.75 30.62
N ASN A 19 -15.34 10.53 30.59
CA ASN A 19 -16.70 10.02 30.81
C ASN A 19 -17.31 9.51 29.49
N HIS A 20 -17.70 8.22 29.43
CA HIS A 20 -18.13 7.59 28.17
C HIS A 20 -17.16 7.84 27.00
N ALA A 21 -15.86 7.69 27.26
CA ALA A 21 -14.79 8.11 26.36
C ALA A 21 -14.91 7.52 24.94
N VAL A 22 -15.45 6.31 24.79
CA VAL A 22 -15.66 5.66 23.48
C VAL A 22 -16.45 6.55 22.53
N ARG A 23 -17.59 7.11 22.97
CA ARG A 23 -18.45 7.97 22.14
C ARG A 23 -17.72 9.25 21.72
N GLN A 24 -16.92 9.82 22.62
CA GLN A 24 -16.13 11.03 22.36
C GLN A 24 -14.98 10.75 21.39
N ILE A 25 -14.29 9.62 21.54
CA ILE A 25 -13.25 9.17 20.62
C ILE A 25 -13.82 8.98 19.22
N THR A 26 -14.97 8.33 19.08
CA THR A 26 -15.64 8.17 17.77
C THR A 26 -16.02 9.52 17.16
N GLN A 27 -16.48 10.49 17.95
CA GLN A 27 -16.78 11.84 17.46
C GLN A 27 -15.51 12.58 17.00
N LEU A 28 -14.42 12.50 17.77
CA LEU A 28 -13.14 13.10 17.41
C LEU A 28 -12.57 12.51 16.12
N GLU A 29 -12.65 11.18 15.96
CA GLU A 29 -12.26 10.50 14.74
C GLU A 29 -13.11 10.98 13.55
N ARG A 30 -14.44 10.96 13.66
CA ARG A 30 -15.34 11.44 12.60
C ARG A 30 -15.04 12.89 12.20
N ARG A 31 -14.77 13.76 13.18
CA ARG A 31 -14.41 15.16 12.94
C ARG A 31 -13.08 15.29 12.20
N GLU A 32 -12.06 14.54 12.59
CA GLU A 32 -10.77 14.52 11.90
C GLU A 32 -10.91 14.01 10.46
N THR A 33 -11.65 12.93 10.24
CA THR A 33 -11.94 12.42 8.89
C THR A 33 -12.68 13.45 8.04
N ALA A 34 -13.68 14.15 8.62
CA ALA A 34 -14.40 15.21 7.92
C ALA A 34 -13.49 16.39 7.54
N LEU A 35 -12.62 16.84 8.44
CA LEU A 35 -11.65 17.91 8.17
C LEU A 35 -10.65 17.51 7.08
N LEU A 36 -10.16 16.27 7.11
CA LEU A 36 -9.27 15.75 6.06
C LEU A 36 -9.97 15.72 4.70
N ARG A 37 -11.26 15.33 4.66
CA ARG A 37 -12.08 15.38 3.43
C ARG A 37 -12.25 16.82 2.93
N ILE A 38 -12.58 17.77 3.80
CA ILE A 38 -12.70 19.20 3.42
C ILE A 38 -11.38 19.72 2.88
N ALA A 39 -10.25 19.47 3.57
CA ALA A 39 -8.93 19.88 3.13
C ALA A 39 -8.51 19.23 1.79
N SER A 40 -8.94 17.99 1.53
CA SER A 40 -8.72 17.34 0.23
C SER A 40 -9.53 18.02 -0.89
N ARG A 41 -10.80 18.35 -0.65
CA ARG A 41 -11.68 19.05 -1.61
C ARG A 41 -11.19 20.47 -1.90
N ALA A 42 -10.78 21.21 -0.87
CA ALA A 42 -10.23 22.55 -0.99
C ALA A 42 -8.97 22.55 -1.88
N ARG A 43 -8.04 21.61 -1.67
CA ARG A 43 -6.84 21.45 -2.51
C ARG A 43 -7.19 21.16 -3.97
N SER A 44 -8.12 20.25 -4.23
CA SER A 44 -8.57 19.95 -5.59
C SER A 44 -9.25 21.15 -6.27
N SER A 45 -9.98 21.98 -5.51
CA SER A 45 -10.62 23.20 -6.04
C SER A 45 -9.62 24.34 -6.30
N ALA A 46 -8.57 24.47 -5.49
CA ALA A 46 -7.51 25.46 -5.68
C ALA A 46 -6.66 25.13 -6.92
N GLN A 47 -6.36 23.86 -7.15
CA GLN A 47 -5.65 23.40 -8.36
C GLN A 47 -6.45 23.62 -9.65
N ARG A 48 -7.79 23.64 -9.59
CA ARG A 48 -8.66 23.92 -10.75
C ARG A 48 -8.76 25.40 -11.12
N LYS A 49 -8.39 26.34 -10.24
CA LYS A 49 -8.53 27.79 -10.48
C LYS A 49 -7.28 28.47 -11.06
N VAL A 50 -6.17 27.74 -11.24
CA VAL A 50 -4.94 28.32 -11.81
C VAL A 50 -4.93 28.09 -13.33
N ASN A 51 -5.36 29.11 -14.08
CA ASN A 51 -5.02 29.24 -15.51
C ASN A 51 -3.59 29.81 -15.65
N PRO A 52 -2.81 29.42 -16.68
CA PRO A 52 -1.40 29.75 -16.78
C PRO A 52 -1.20 31.05 -17.57
N THR A 53 -1.06 32.16 -16.87
CA THR A 53 -0.38 33.33 -17.45
C THR A 53 0.53 33.96 -16.41
N THR A 54 1.82 33.90 -16.72
CA THR A 54 2.92 34.72 -16.18
C THR A 54 3.13 34.71 -14.66
N ALA A 55 3.95 33.77 -14.19
CA ALA A 55 5.02 34.06 -13.23
C ALA A 55 5.98 32.86 -13.15
N THR A 56 7.26 33.13 -13.33
CA THR A 56 8.40 32.22 -13.18
C THR A 56 8.35 31.45 -11.85
N PRO A 57 8.31 30.10 -11.86
CA PRO A 57 8.40 29.33 -10.64
C PRO A 57 9.85 28.97 -10.34
N VAL A 58 10.37 29.52 -9.25
CA VAL A 58 11.53 28.96 -8.52
C VAL A 58 11.23 27.48 -8.24
N PRO A 59 12.14 26.52 -8.50
CA PRO A 59 11.85 25.10 -8.38
C PRO A 59 11.91 24.66 -6.90
N GLN A 60 10.90 25.03 -6.11
CA GLN A 60 10.71 24.44 -4.79
C GLN A 60 10.08 23.06 -4.94
N ASN A 61 10.91 22.02 -5.01
CA ASN A 61 10.78 20.65 -4.47
C ASN A 61 9.38 20.01 -4.17
N HIS A 62 8.30 20.44 -4.82
CA HIS A 62 6.93 19.95 -4.61
C HIS A 62 6.57 18.78 -5.54
N LYS A 63 7.41 18.46 -6.51
CA LYS A 63 7.18 17.35 -7.46
C LYS A 63 7.27 15.97 -6.80
N ARG A 64 8.05 15.79 -5.71
CA ARG A 64 8.12 14.51 -4.99
C ARG A 64 6.79 14.09 -4.35
N ASN A 65 5.98 15.05 -3.90
CA ASN A 65 4.72 14.76 -3.19
C ASN A 65 3.53 14.44 -4.11
N LEU A 66 3.57 14.78 -5.40
CA LEU A 66 2.51 14.45 -6.35
C LEU A 66 2.71 13.09 -7.04
N ARG A 67 3.96 12.67 -7.28
CA ARG A 67 4.28 11.38 -7.94
C ARG A 67 3.75 10.18 -7.15
N ASN A 68 3.74 10.28 -5.83
CA ASN A 68 3.44 9.15 -4.96
C ASN A 68 1.93 8.95 -4.69
N ARG A 69 1.05 9.78 -5.24
CA ARG A 69 -0.38 9.79 -4.87
C ARG A 69 -1.22 8.67 -5.52
N GLU A 70 -0.66 7.97 -6.50
CA GLU A 70 -1.33 6.87 -7.22
C GLU A 70 -1.07 5.50 -6.60
N THR A 71 -0.02 5.38 -5.80
CA THR A 71 0.43 4.10 -5.19
C THR A 71 -0.10 3.89 -3.78
N TYR A 72 -0.72 4.90 -3.15
CA TYR A 72 -1.39 4.74 -1.85
C TYR A 72 -2.70 5.50 -1.78
N ILE A 73 -3.66 4.94 -1.04
CA ILE A 73 -4.97 5.55 -0.80
C ILE A 73 -4.88 6.60 0.32
N SER A 74 -5.54 7.75 0.11
CA SER A 74 -5.71 8.76 1.15
C SER A 74 -6.46 8.19 2.36
N PHE A 75 -5.99 8.49 3.58
CA PHE A 75 -6.66 8.03 4.79
C PHE A 75 -8.12 8.47 4.95
N ALA A 76 -8.53 9.53 4.23
CA ALA A 76 -9.90 10.04 4.22
C ALA A 76 -10.88 9.16 3.43
N GLU A 77 -10.35 8.30 2.55
CA GLU A 77 -11.12 7.34 1.77
C GLU A 77 -11.52 6.14 2.63
N SER A 78 -12.73 5.66 2.40
CA SER A 78 -13.27 4.51 3.12
C SER A 78 -12.90 3.24 2.39
N GLU A 79 -12.15 2.36 3.05
CA GLU A 79 -11.81 1.03 2.58
C GLU A 79 -11.96 0.07 3.76
N SER A 80 -12.96 -0.82 3.70
CA SER A 80 -13.18 -1.81 4.74
C SER A 80 -12.14 -2.92 4.63
N LEU A 81 -11.50 -3.23 5.74
CA LEU A 81 -10.65 -4.41 5.88
C LEU A 81 -11.19 -5.23 7.05
N PRO A 82 -12.07 -6.22 6.80
CA PRO A 82 -12.74 -6.99 7.85
C PRO A 82 -11.73 -7.76 8.71
N TYR A 83 -12.23 -8.51 9.69
CA TYR A 83 -11.39 -9.48 10.38
C TYR A 83 -10.98 -10.60 9.40
N THR A 84 -9.75 -11.09 9.52
CA THR A 84 -9.24 -12.27 8.81
C THR A 84 -8.89 -13.31 9.85
N THR A 85 -9.05 -14.58 9.50
CA THR A 85 -8.65 -15.70 10.34
C THR A 85 -7.13 -15.78 10.45
N SER A 86 -6.63 -16.44 11.49
CA SER A 86 -5.19 -16.43 11.80
C SER A 86 -4.35 -17.38 10.94
N ASP A 87 -5.01 -18.23 10.16
CA ASP A 87 -4.46 -19.19 9.19
C ASP A 87 -4.09 -18.53 7.85
N GLU A 88 -4.77 -17.45 7.46
CA GLU A 88 -4.38 -16.66 6.28
C GLU A 88 -3.06 -15.92 6.56
N HIS A 89 -2.02 -16.12 5.75
CA HIS A 89 -0.74 -15.44 5.95
C HIS A 89 -0.81 -13.93 5.73
N HIS A 90 -1.54 -13.49 4.71
CA HIS A 90 -1.65 -12.09 4.33
C HIS A 90 -3.11 -11.71 4.07
N HIS A 91 -3.45 -10.45 4.37
CA HIS A 91 -4.80 -9.94 4.17
C HIS A 91 -4.77 -8.48 3.69
N ILE A 92 -5.47 -8.25 2.58
CA ILE A 92 -5.72 -6.95 1.95
C ILE A 92 -7.21 -6.82 1.62
N SER A 93 -7.67 -5.60 1.36
CA SER A 93 -9.10 -5.37 1.13
C SER A 93 -9.54 -6.01 -0.19
N PRO A 94 -10.73 -6.63 -0.27
CA PRO A 94 -11.28 -7.08 -1.56
C PRO A 94 -11.87 -5.91 -2.38
N SER A 95 -11.79 -4.68 -1.86
CA SER A 95 -12.35 -3.47 -2.49
C SER A 95 -11.72 -3.20 -3.85
N ARG A 96 -12.57 -2.93 -4.85
CA ARG A 96 -12.17 -2.54 -6.21
C ARG A 96 -12.34 -1.04 -6.49
N ASN A 97 -12.52 -0.25 -5.43
CA ASN A 97 -12.89 1.16 -5.54
C ASN A 97 -11.77 2.07 -6.07
N PHE A 98 -10.53 1.59 -6.05
CA PHE A 98 -9.35 2.37 -6.43
C PHE A 98 -8.58 1.69 -7.56
N PRO A 99 -9.16 1.62 -8.79
CA PRO A 99 -8.49 1.03 -9.92
C PRO A 99 -7.35 1.92 -10.43
N LEU A 100 -6.27 1.28 -10.83
CA LEU A 100 -5.09 1.86 -11.47
C LEU A 100 -4.89 1.15 -12.81
N HIS A 101 -4.86 1.93 -13.89
CA HIS A 101 -4.55 1.42 -15.22
C HIS A 101 -3.04 1.21 -15.34
N LEU A 102 -2.61 -0.05 -15.43
CA LEU A 102 -1.21 -0.44 -15.25
C LEU A 102 -0.30 0.18 -16.32
N THR A 103 -0.68 0.06 -17.59
CA THR A 103 0.07 0.60 -18.75
C THR A 103 0.22 2.12 -18.68
N ALA A 104 -0.88 2.84 -18.41
CA ALA A 104 -0.88 4.29 -18.25
C ALA A 104 -0.02 4.75 -17.05
N TRP A 105 -0.10 4.04 -15.92
CA TRP A 105 0.69 4.33 -14.73
C TRP A 105 2.19 4.11 -14.96
N LEU A 106 2.57 3.01 -15.63
CA LEU A 106 3.96 2.73 -16.00
C LEU A 106 4.52 3.81 -16.94
N ALA A 107 3.77 4.18 -17.97
CA ALA A 107 4.18 5.20 -18.93
C ALA A 107 4.42 6.57 -18.25
N LYS A 108 3.54 6.94 -17.31
CA LYS A 108 3.64 8.20 -16.55
C LYS A 108 4.84 8.24 -15.62
N ASN A 109 5.23 7.10 -15.07
CA ASN A 109 6.26 7.00 -14.03
C ASN A 109 7.59 6.42 -14.55
N ARG A 110 7.80 6.37 -15.89
CA ARG A 110 8.96 5.72 -16.53
C ARG A 110 10.35 6.08 -15.99
N ASP A 111 10.50 7.27 -15.40
CA ASP A 111 11.77 7.76 -14.84
C ASP A 111 11.95 7.36 -13.35
N ASP A 112 11.00 6.63 -12.76
CA ASP A 112 11.05 6.17 -11.37
C ASP A 112 11.84 4.86 -11.27
N PRO A 113 12.96 4.82 -10.50
CA PRO A 113 13.74 3.60 -10.31
C PRO A 113 12.94 2.42 -9.74
N ALA A 114 11.91 2.69 -8.93
CA ALA A 114 11.12 1.64 -8.27
C ALA A 114 10.25 0.84 -9.26
N ILE A 115 9.95 1.40 -10.44
CA ILE A 115 9.12 0.74 -11.45
C ILE A 115 9.93 0.20 -12.63
N LYS A 116 11.26 0.26 -12.55
CA LYS A 116 12.12 -0.25 -13.62
C LYS A 116 11.90 -1.76 -13.78
N ASP A 117 11.55 -2.16 -14.99
CA ASP A 117 11.21 -3.53 -15.37
C ASP A 117 10.02 -4.11 -14.56
N PHE A 118 9.11 -3.24 -14.10
CA PHE A 118 8.02 -3.65 -13.21
C PHE A 118 7.12 -4.72 -13.82
N LEU A 119 6.68 -4.56 -15.08
CA LEU A 119 5.75 -5.50 -15.70
C LEU A 119 6.35 -6.90 -15.90
N PRO A 120 7.57 -7.05 -16.46
CA PRO A 120 8.24 -8.35 -16.51
C PRO A 120 8.42 -8.99 -15.12
N LYS A 121 8.87 -8.22 -14.12
CA LYS A 121 9.04 -8.71 -12.73
C LYS A 121 7.72 -9.13 -12.09
N LEU A 122 6.63 -8.40 -12.37
CA LEU A 122 5.29 -8.75 -11.91
C LEU A 122 4.82 -10.06 -12.54
N GLN A 123 4.98 -10.21 -13.86
CA GLN A 123 4.61 -11.46 -14.56
C GLN A 123 5.40 -12.65 -14.05
N GLU A 124 6.72 -12.47 -13.86
CA GLU A 124 7.60 -13.48 -13.27
C GLU A 124 7.11 -13.90 -11.87
N HIS A 125 6.86 -12.93 -10.99
CA HIS A 125 6.40 -13.18 -9.63
C HIS A 125 5.06 -13.93 -9.61
N LEU A 126 4.10 -13.49 -10.43
CA LEU A 126 2.78 -14.10 -10.49
C LEU A 126 2.83 -15.52 -11.07
N LEU A 127 3.64 -15.77 -12.10
CA LEU A 127 3.85 -17.12 -12.64
C LEU A 127 4.53 -18.03 -11.62
N GLY A 128 5.53 -17.51 -10.89
CA GLY A 128 6.17 -18.23 -9.81
C GLY A 128 5.17 -18.65 -8.74
N ARG A 129 4.28 -17.73 -8.30
CA ARG A 129 3.22 -18.05 -7.33
C ARG A 129 2.18 -19.05 -7.84
N LEU A 130 1.85 -19.02 -9.13
CA LEU A 130 0.91 -19.96 -9.74
C LEU A 130 1.53 -21.35 -9.93
N SER A 131 2.83 -21.43 -10.20
CA SER A 131 3.54 -22.70 -10.45
C SER A 131 4.01 -23.34 -9.14
N HIS A 132 4.50 -22.51 -8.21
CA HIS A 132 5.09 -22.89 -6.93
C HIS A 132 4.52 -22.01 -5.80
N PRO A 133 3.38 -22.39 -5.19
CA PRO A 133 2.75 -21.58 -4.15
C PRO A 133 3.66 -21.29 -2.95
N ASP A 134 4.47 -22.28 -2.57
CA ASP A 134 5.27 -22.28 -1.34
C ASP A 134 6.73 -21.83 -1.54
N TRP A 135 7.13 -21.56 -2.79
CA TRP A 135 8.52 -21.25 -3.12
C TRP A 135 8.61 -20.02 -4.04
N THR A 136 9.70 -19.28 -3.95
CA THR A 136 9.98 -18.13 -4.82
C THR A 136 11.40 -18.26 -5.34
N GLY A 137 11.55 -18.32 -6.66
CA GLY A 137 12.84 -18.43 -7.32
C GLY A 137 13.61 -17.11 -7.40
N ASP A 138 14.74 -17.17 -8.09
CA ASP A 138 15.64 -16.04 -8.34
C ASP A 138 15.08 -14.98 -9.31
N GLY A 139 13.91 -15.23 -9.89
CA GLY A 139 13.21 -14.33 -10.80
C GLY A 139 13.62 -14.46 -12.26
N ASN A 140 14.24 -15.57 -12.67
CA ASN A 140 14.61 -15.85 -14.06
C ASN A 140 14.11 -17.21 -14.57
N GLU A 141 13.09 -17.79 -13.93
CA GLU A 141 12.57 -19.12 -14.23
C GLU A 141 11.79 -19.14 -15.55
N PHE A 142 11.09 -18.05 -15.87
CA PHE A 142 10.20 -18.02 -17.04
C PHE A 142 10.83 -17.29 -18.23
N THR A 143 10.59 -17.82 -19.42
CA THR A 143 10.92 -17.16 -20.68
C THR A 143 9.98 -15.98 -20.95
N SER A 144 10.40 -15.03 -21.79
CA SER A 144 9.55 -13.91 -22.20
C SER A 144 8.22 -14.38 -22.82
N GLY A 145 8.23 -15.44 -23.64
CA GLY A 145 7.00 -15.99 -24.22
C GLY A 145 6.03 -16.52 -23.15
N GLN A 146 6.55 -17.18 -22.11
CA GLN A 146 5.74 -17.64 -20.99
C GLN A 146 5.18 -16.47 -20.17
N ARG A 147 5.97 -15.43 -19.92
CA ARG A 147 5.49 -14.21 -19.23
C ARG A 147 4.36 -13.49 -19.95
N HIS A 148 4.40 -13.43 -21.30
CA HIS A 148 3.35 -12.77 -22.10
C HIS A 148 1.99 -13.47 -22.06
N ARG A 149 1.95 -14.77 -21.69
CA ARG A 149 0.69 -15.51 -21.48
C ARG A 149 -0.07 -15.04 -20.24
N LEU A 150 0.62 -14.40 -19.29
CA LEU A 150 -0.01 -13.87 -18.11
C LEU A 150 -0.60 -12.48 -18.40
N VAL A 151 -1.92 -12.39 -18.31
CA VAL A 151 -2.70 -11.19 -18.58
C VAL A 151 -3.36 -10.68 -17.30
N VAL A 152 -3.10 -9.41 -16.98
CA VAL A 152 -3.83 -8.69 -15.93
C VAL A 152 -5.18 -8.26 -16.51
N LYS A 153 -6.28 -8.74 -15.90
CA LYS A 153 -7.63 -8.51 -16.41
C LYS A 153 -7.94 -7.01 -16.50
N ASN A 154 -8.46 -6.57 -17.65
CA ASN A 154 -8.82 -5.18 -17.94
C ASN A 154 -7.65 -4.17 -17.81
N GLU A 155 -6.39 -4.62 -17.81
CA GLU A 155 -5.20 -3.80 -17.51
C GLU A 155 -5.29 -3.04 -16.18
N ARG A 156 -6.03 -3.60 -15.21
CA ARG A 156 -6.32 -2.93 -13.94
C ARG A 156 -5.71 -3.69 -12.77
N VAL A 157 -5.00 -2.93 -11.95
CA VAL A 157 -4.66 -3.31 -10.58
C VAL A 157 -5.43 -2.39 -9.63
N TYR A 158 -5.71 -2.85 -8.42
CA TYR A 158 -6.46 -2.08 -7.44
C TYR A 158 -5.56 -1.75 -6.27
N THR A 159 -5.40 -0.47 -5.98
CA THR A 159 -4.55 0.02 -4.89
C THR A 159 -5.22 -0.22 -3.54
N HIS A 160 -4.43 -0.44 -2.50
CA HIS A 160 -4.88 -0.58 -1.12
C HIS A 160 -4.12 0.31 -0.15
N LYS A 161 -4.78 0.57 0.97
CA LYS A 161 -4.21 1.35 2.07
C LYS A 161 -3.41 0.51 3.06
N ILE A 162 -3.84 -0.73 3.33
CA ILE A 162 -3.34 -1.55 4.44
C ILE A 162 -3.11 -2.98 3.96
N LEU A 163 -1.95 -3.52 4.34
CA LEU A 163 -1.62 -4.95 4.26
C LEU A 163 -1.48 -5.47 5.69
N ARG A 164 -2.16 -6.56 6.01
CA ARG A 164 -2.00 -7.28 7.27
C ARG A 164 -1.23 -8.56 7.02
N ILE A 165 -0.24 -8.85 7.86
CA ILE A 165 0.52 -10.10 7.81
C ILE A 165 0.36 -10.79 9.15
N ASN A 166 -0.12 -12.02 9.14
CA ASN A 166 -0.23 -12.87 10.32
C ASN A 166 1.06 -13.66 10.51
N TYR A 167 1.54 -13.75 11.74
CA TYR A 167 2.74 -14.49 12.09
C TYR A 167 2.56 -15.22 13.42
N THR A 168 3.40 -16.22 13.66
CA THR A 168 3.48 -16.93 14.93
C THR A 168 4.59 -16.33 15.79
N THR A 169 4.27 -15.96 17.02
CA THR A 169 5.26 -15.53 18.01
C THR A 169 5.93 -16.74 18.66
N TYR A 170 7.06 -16.52 19.33
CA TYR A 170 7.83 -17.58 20.01
C TYR A 170 7.02 -18.37 21.06
N ASP A 171 6.02 -17.74 21.69
CA ASP A 171 5.11 -18.38 22.64
C ASP A 171 3.94 -19.12 21.94
N VAL A 172 4.07 -19.44 20.64
CA VAL A 172 3.09 -20.14 19.80
C VAL A 172 1.74 -19.40 19.73
N ARG A 173 1.76 -18.08 19.95
CA ARG A 173 0.58 -17.22 19.77
C ARG A 173 0.53 -16.66 18.35
N ARG A 174 -0.66 -16.20 17.95
CA ARG A 174 -0.87 -15.55 16.67
C ARG A 174 -0.77 -14.04 16.83
N GLY A 175 0.20 -13.44 16.13
CA GLY A 175 0.39 -12.01 15.97
C GLY A 175 -0.10 -11.53 14.61
N GLN A 176 -0.30 -10.22 14.48
CA GLN A 176 -0.65 -9.58 13.20
C GLN A 176 -0.03 -8.19 13.09
N ASP A 177 0.77 -7.99 12.05
CA ASP A 177 1.35 -6.71 11.69
C ASP A 177 0.46 -5.98 10.69
N CYS A 178 0.41 -4.66 10.78
CA CYS A 178 -0.37 -3.78 9.90
C CYS A 178 0.57 -2.82 9.19
N LEU A 179 0.78 -3.06 7.90
CA LEU A 179 1.70 -2.32 7.04
C LEU A 179 0.93 -1.31 6.19
N ASN A 180 1.51 -0.14 5.98
CA ASN A 180 0.91 0.94 5.21
C ASN A 180 2.02 1.78 4.54
N PRO A 181 1.95 2.02 3.22
CA PRO A 181 2.98 2.75 2.47
C PRO A 181 3.29 4.17 2.99
N ARG A 182 2.39 4.76 3.78
CA ARG A 182 2.52 6.15 4.27
C ARG A 182 3.25 6.27 5.60
N ASN A 183 3.04 5.34 6.53
CA ASN A 183 3.47 5.48 7.92
C ASN A 183 4.11 4.23 8.54
N HIS A 184 3.93 3.06 7.93
CA HIS A 184 4.49 1.78 8.38
C HIS A 184 4.88 0.96 7.15
N SER A 185 5.77 1.54 6.34
CA SER A 185 6.16 0.99 5.03
C SER A 185 7.39 0.10 5.11
N ASP A 186 8.21 0.25 6.14
CA ASP A 186 9.50 -0.42 6.21
C ASP A 186 9.31 -1.85 6.74
N VAL A 187 9.90 -2.82 6.06
CA VAL A 187 9.79 -4.25 6.36
C VAL A 187 11.20 -4.84 6.42
N MET A 188 11.40 -5.71 7.40
CA MET A 188 12.62 -6.49 7.57
C MET A 188 12.27 -7.97 7.38
N PHE A 189 13.08 -8.68 6.61
CA PHE A 189 12.91 -10.11 6.37
C PHE A 189 14.28 -10.80 6.35
N LEU A 190 14.28 -12.12 6.50
CA LEU A 190 15.51 -12.91 6.45
C LEU A 190 16.15 -12.73 5.07
N ALA A 191 17.44 -12.41 5.05
CA ALA A 191 18.18 -12.32 3.80
C ALA A 191 18.20 -13.70 3.12
N ALA A 192 18.17 -13.72 1.78
CA ALA A 192 18.35 -14.95 1.03
C ALA A 192 19.81 -15.46 1.13
N ASP A 193 20.75 -14.53 1.28
CA ASP A 193 22.16 -14.83 1.45
C ASP A 193 22.47 -15.11 2.94
N ASP A 194 23.23 -16.17 3.18
CA ASP A 194 23.62 -16.62 4.53
C ASP A 194 24.83 -15.82 5.06
N ASP A 195 24.81 -14.49 4.88
CA ASP A 195 25.81 -13.60 5.46
C ASP A 195 25.50 -13.38 6.94
N ALA A 196 26.25 -14.08 7.80
CA ALA A 196 26.15 -13.96 9.25
C ALA A 196 26.35 -12.52 9.78
N THR A 197 26.99 -11.64 9.00
CA THR A 197 27.18 -10.22 9.35
C THR A 197 25.89 -9.42 9.15
N HIS A 198 25.12 -9.76 8.13
CA HIS A 198 23.90 -9.06 7.71
C HIS A 198 22.77 -10.04 7.40
N PRO A 199 22.25 -10.76 8.42
CA PRO A 199 21.26 -11.83 8.23
C PRO A 199 19.87 -11.32 7.79
N PHE A 200 19.68 -10.01 7.71
CA PHE A 200 18.40 -9.39 7.39
C PHE A 200 18.48 -8.47 6.18
N SER A 201 17.48 -8.57 5.32
CA SER A 201 17.21 -7.63 4.25
C SER A 201 16.11 -6.64 4.65
N TYR A 202 16.18 -5.44 4.09
CA TYR A 202 15.26 -4.35 4.37
C TYR A 202 14.60 -3.88 3.08
N ALA A 203 13.30 -3.60 3.14
CA ALA A 203 12.56 -3.01 2.03
C ALA A 203 11.59 -1.96 2.53
N GLN A 204 11.19 -1.07 1.62
CA GLN A 204 10.15 -0.08 1.86
C GLN A 204 8.98 -0.33 0.90
N ILE A 205 7.78 -0.49 1.45
CA ILE A 205 6.55 -0.65 0.69
C ILE A 205 6.18 0.70 0.06
N VAL A 206 6.22 0.75 -1.28
CA VAL A 206 5.85 1.94 -2.06
C VAL A 206 4.35 1.96 -2.42
N GLY A 207 3.74 0.77 -2.51
CA GLY A 207 2.32 0.62 -2.78
C GLY A 207 1.86 -0.81 -2.50
N ILE A 208 0.54 -0.98 -2.32
CA ILE A 208 -0.10 -2.28 -2.11
C ILE A 208 -1.16 -2.42 -3.20
N PHE A 209 -1.13 -3.53 -3.91
CA PHE A 209 -2.04 -3.77 -5.03
C PHE A 209 -2.59 -5.20 -4.99
N HIS A 210 -3.83 -5.38 -5.45
CA HIS A 210 -4.31 -6.68 -5.93
C HIS A 210 -4.68 -6.61 -7.40
N ALA A 211 -4.71 -7.75 -8.07
CA ALA A 211 -5.06 -7.86 -9.48
C ALA A 211 -5.78 -9.18 -9.74
N ASP A 212 -6.74 -9.15 -10.66
CA ASP A 212 -7.31 -10.37 -11.25
C ASP A 212 -6.40 -10.76 -12.43
N VAL A 213 -5.91 -12.00 -12.44
CA VAL A 213 -4.95 -12.50 -13.44
C VAL A 213 -5.51 -13.71 -14.16
N MET A 214 -5.21 -13.82 -15.46
CA MET A 214 -5.52 -14.99 -16.28
C MET A 214 -4.22 -15.49 -16.91
N ASN A 215 -4.01 -16.81 -16.85
CA ASN A 215 -2.91 -17.48 -17.53
C ASN A 215 -3.51 -18.23 -18.72
N THR A 216 -3.22 -17.79 -19.94
CA THR A 216 -3.79 -18.31 -21.19
C THR A 216 -2.76 -19.05 -22.03
#